data_AF-A0A3C0BXN7-F1
#
_entry.id   AF-A0A3C0BXN7-F1
#
_cell.length_a   1.000
_cell.length_b   1.000
_cell.length_c   1.000
_cell.angle_alpha   90.00
_cell.angle_beta   90.00
_cell.angle_gamma   90.00
#
_symmetry.space_group_name_H-M   'P 1'
#
loop_
_entity.id
_entity.type
_entity.pdbx_description
1 polymer ?
#
loop_
_entity_poly.entity_id
_entity_poly.type
_entity_poly.pdbx_seq_one_letter_code
_entity_poly.pdbx_strand_id
1 'polypeptide(L)' 'GEFNNMCAEGLALHKNIKTDCSINSSFKGKTYCFGSEQAKADFLKNPDANLAKAEAYYSKHQG' A
#
# COMPACT_ATOMS: atom_id res chain seq x y z
N GLY A 1 -4.57 9.38 2.08
CA GLY A 1 -4.07 8.24 1.31
C GLY A 1 -5.03 7.09 1.42
N GLU A 2 -5.06 6.21 0.43
CA GLU A 2 -5.81 4.95 0.50
C GLU A 2 -5.36 4.12 1.72
N PHE A 3 -6.20 3.13 2.07
CA PHE A 3 -5.94 2.21 3.19
C PHE A 3 -5.70 2.89 4.54
N ASN A 4 -6.31 4.05 4.79
CA ASN A 4 -6.11 4.84 6.02
C ASN A 4 -4.62 5.20 6.26
N ASN A 5 -3.92 5.58 5.19
CA ASN A 5 -2.47 5.89 5.20
C ASN A 5 -1.57 4.72 5.64
N MET A 6 -2.04 3.49 5.43
CA MET A 6 -1.19 2.31 5.61
C MET A 6 -0.27 2.12 4.40
N CYS A 7 0.88 1.52 4.64
CA CYS A 7 1.83 1.17 3.58
C CYS A 7 1.20 0.14 2.64
N ALA A 8 0.98 0.50 1.37
CA ALA A 8 0.34 -0.38 0.40
C ALA A 8 1.15 -1.67 0.15
N GLU A 9 2.48 -1.55 0.06
CA GLU A 9 3.36 -2.74 -0.03
C GLU A 9 3.36 -3.55 1.27
N GLY A 10 3.30 -2.86 2.42
CA GLY A 10 3.17 -3.53 3.72
C GLY A 10 1.92 -4.41 3.76
N LEU A 11 0.77 -3.86 3.35
CA LEU A 11 -0.50 -4.59 3.27
C LEU A 11 -0.44 -5.74 2.26
N ALA A 12 0.21 -5.55 1.11
CA ALA A 12 0.42 -6.60 0.11
C ALA A 12 1.27 -7.78 0.66
N LEU A 13 2.13 -7.50 1.64
CA LEU A 13 2.95 -8.46 2.38
C LEU A 13 2.30 -8.90 3.71
N HIS A 14 1.01 -8.62 3.91
CA HIS A 14 0.24 -8.94 5.12
C HIS A 14 0.78 -8.28 6.41
N LYS A 15 1.31 -7.06 6.30
CA LYS A 15 1.83 -6.26 7.41
C LYS A 15 1.04 -4.98 7.60
N ASN A 16 0.70 -4.69 8.85
CA ASN A 16 0.04 -3.47 9.27
C ASN A 16 1.07 -2.39 9.61
N ILE A 17 1.45 -1.58 8.62
CA ILE A 17 2.43 -0.51 8.79
C ILE A 17 1.74 0.82 8.51
N LYS A 18 1.50 1.61 9.57
CA LYS A 18 0.96 2.96 9.45
C LYS A 18 2.06 3.92 9.01
N THR A 19 1.74 4.85 8.12
CA THR A 19 2.68 5.87 7.64
C THR A 19 2.07 7.26 7.74
N ASP A 20 2.91 8.28 7.71
CA ASP A 20 2.51 9.69 7.57
C ASP A 20 2.21 10.07 6.11
N CYS A 21 2.31 9.10 5.19
CA CYS A 21 2.18 9.27 3.74
C CYS A 21 3.19 10.25 3.09
N SER A 22 4.31 10.53 3.76
CA SER A 22 5.42 11.33 3.20
C SER A 22 5.95 10.74 1.90
N ILE A 23 6.03 9.41 1.82
CA ILE A 23 6.37 8.66 0.60
C ILE A 23 5.08 8.10 0.02
N ASN A 24 4.67 8.62 -1.14
CA ASN A 24 3.45 8.20 -1.81
C ASN A 24 3.64 8.05 -3.33
N SER A 25 2.68 7.39 -3.96
CA SER A 25 2.57 7.28 -5.41
C SER A 25 1.10 7.24 -5.81
N SER A 26 0.79 7.82 -6.97
CA SER A 26 -0.56 7.79 -7.53
C SER A 26 -0.68 6.64 -8.54
N PHE A 27 -1.68 5.80 -8.37
CA PHE A 27 -1.96 4.66 -9.25
C PHE A 27 -3.48 4.51 -9.42
N LYS A 28 -3.95 4.31 -10.66
CA LYS A 28 -5.40 4.21 -11.00
C LYS A 28 -6.27 5.34 -10.41
N GLY A 29 -5.74 6.57 -10.38
CA GLY A 29 -6.46 7.74 -9.86
C GLY A 29 -6.55 7.82 -8.33
N LYS A 30 -5.85 6.92 -7.61
CA LYS A 30 -5.79 6.88 -6.15
C LYS A 30 -4.37 7.11 -5.66
N THR A 31 -4.22 7.66 -4.45
CA THR A 31 -2.90 7.90 -3.83
C THR A 31 -2.61 6.85 -2.76
N TYR A 32 -1.54 6.10 -2.94
CA TYR A 32 -1.09 5.05 -2.02
C TYR A 32 0.15 5.50 -1.26
N CYS A 33 0.19 5.20 0.04
CA CYS A 33 1.26 5.57 0.94
C CYS A 33 2.24 4.41 1.11
N PHE A 34 3.52 4.72 1.38
CA PHE A 34 4.59 3.76 1.56
C PHE A 34 5.44 4.14 2.77
N GLY A 35 5.99 3.13 3.46
CA GLY A 35 6.85 3.34 4.63
C GLY A 35 8.31 3.65 4.27
N SER A 36 8.71 3.42 3.03
CA SER A 36 10.06 3.68 2.51
C SER A 36 10.04 3.80 0.99
N GLU A 37 11.09 4.40 0.40
CA GLU A 37 11.23 4.45 -1.06
C GLU A 37 11.38 3.06 -1.67
N GLN A 38 12.04 2.13 -0.95
CA GLN A 38 12.15 0.73 -1.36
C GLN A 38 10.77 0.06 -1.44
N ALA A 39 9.91 0.27 -0.45
CA ALA A 39 8.54 -0.27 -0.47
C ALA A 39 7.72 0.27 -1.65
N LYS A 40 7.89 1.56 -1.97
CA LYS A 40 7.29 2.16 -3.17
C LYS A 40 7.84 1.50 -4.45
N ALA A 41 9.16 1.35 -4.56
CA ALA A 41 9.79 0.75 -5.73
C ALA A 41 9.36 -0.71 -5.92
N ASP A 42 9.30 -1.50 -4.85
CA ASP A 42 8.87 -2.90 -4.89
C ASP A 42 7.38 -3.03 -5.26
N PHE A 43 6.53 -2.15 -4.71
CA PHE A 43 5.13 -2.10 -5.10
C PHE A 43 4.96 -1.84 -6.60
N LEU A 44 5.70 -0.88 -7.14
CA LEU A 44 5.65 -0.46 -8.54
C LEU A 44 6.26 -1.48 -9.52
N LYS A 45 6.94 -2.54 -9.05
CA LYS A 45 7.37 -3.65 -9.93
C LYS A 45 6.18 -4.43 -10.47
N ASN A 46 5.14 -4.62 -9.66
CA ASN A 46 3.91 -5.33 -10.02
C ASN A 46 2.69 -4.65 -9.37
N PRO A 47 2.37 -3.40 -9.74
CA PRO A 47 1.45 -2.56 -8.99
C PRO A 47 0.02 -3.12 -8.98
N ASP A 48 -0.44 -3.75 -10.05
CA ASP A 48 -1.76 -4.40 -10.08
C ASP A 48 -1.87 -5.57 -9.11
N ALA A 49 -0.88 -6.47 -9.12
CA ALA A 49 -0.88 -7.66 -8.27
C ALA A 49 -0.69 -7.30 -6.79
N ASN A 50 0.19 -6.34 -6.50
CA ASN A 50 0.42 -5.85 -5.14
C ASN A 50 -0.78 -5.08 -4.62
N LEU A 51 -1.45 -4.27 -5.46
CA LEU A 51 -2.69 -3.62 -5.10
C LEU A 51 -3.78 -4.63 -4.73
N ALA A 52 -4.00 -5.65 -5.56
CA ALA A 52 -5.01 -6.67 -5.29
C ALA A 52 -4.76 -7.41 -3.98
N LYS A 53 -3.49 -7.72 -3.65
CA LYS A 53 -3.10 -8.31 -2.36
C LYS A 53 -3.38 -7.35 -1.20
N ALA A 54 -3.00 -6.08 -1.34
CA ALA A 54 -3.22 -5.07 -0.31
C ALA A 54 -4.72 -4.88 -0.03
N GLU A 55 -5.56 -4.80 -1.06
CA GLU A 55 -7.02 -4.69 -0.95
C GLU A 55 -7.63 -5.94 -0.28
N ALA A 56 -7.20 -7.14 -0.69
CA ALA A 56 -7.68 -8.40 -0.12
C ALA A 56 -7.29 -8.55 1.36
N TYR A 57 -6.07 -8.15 1.74
CA TYR A 57 -5.63 -8.19 3.12
C TYR A 57 -6.35 -7.14 3.97
N TYR A 58 -6.41 -5.90 3.48
CA TYR A 58 -7.02 -4.78 4.19
C TYR A 58 -8.51 -5.00 4.44
N SER A 59 -9.26 -5.46 3.43
CA SER A 59 -10.69 -5.77 3.58
C SER A 59 -10.99 -6.88 4.60
N LYS A 60 -10.10 -7.87 4.74
CA LYS A 60 -10.24 -8.96 5.72
C LYS A 60 -9.89 -8.57 7.16
N HIS A 61 -9.09 -7.51 7.32
CA HIS A 61 -8.59 -7.05 8.62
C HIS A 61 -9.14 -5.67 9.01
N GLN A 62 -10.13 -5.16 8.25
CA GLN A 62 -11.03 -4.12 8.73
C GLN A 62 -12.04 -4.76 9.67
N GLY A 63 -11.63 -4.89 10.94
CA GLY A 63 -12.46 -5.28 12.08
C GLY A 63 -11.95 -4.56 13.32
#